data_AF-A0A5P9XME9-F1
#
_entry.id   AF-A0A5P9XME9-F1
#
_cell.length_a   1.000
_cell.length_b   1.000
_cell.length_c   1.000
_cell.angle_alpha   90.00
_cell.angle_beta   90.00
_cell.angle_gamma   90.00
#
_symmetry.space_group_name_H-M   'P 1'
#
loop_
_entity.id
_entity.type
_entity.pdbx_description
1 polymer ?
#
loop_
_entity_poly.entity_id
_entity_poly.type
_entity_poly.pdbx_seq_one_letter_code
_entity_poly.pdbx_strand_id
1 'polypeptide(L)'
;MKTRKIVVLSIMCSVISGTAWAQTAMVPQDPANNALDPQSPFATLYLPQNAPAPDDQVGPSEWTHAYGNPQHNAGFRVPASAPAWVREGVRWNFPEARAWPLRDSHP
;
A
#
# COMPACT_ATOMS: atom_id res chain seq x y z
N MET A 1 -48.23 54.90 -33.01
CA MET A 1 -48.06 54.28 -31.67
C MET A 1 -49.00 53.08 -31.51
N LYS A 2 -48.46 51.85 -31.56
CA LYS A 2 -48.82 50.67 -30.76
C LYS A 2 -48.31 49.41 -31.45
N THR A 3 -47.19 48.92 -30.94
CA THR A 3 -46.63 47.58 -31.19
C THR A 3 -47.61 46.50 -30.74
N ARG A 4 -47.75 45.44 -31.54
CA ARG A 4 -48.29 44.15 -31.08
C ARG A 4 -47.32 43.03 -31.45
N LYS A 5 -47.00 42.26 -30.42
CA LYS A 5 -46.00 41.19 -30.29
C LYS A 5 -46.44 39.95 -31.08
N ILE A 6 -45.50 39.29 -31.75
CA ILE A 6 -45.47 37.82 -31.82
C ILE A 6 -44.02 37.40 -31.57
N VAL A 7 -43.84 36.74 -30.43
CA VAL A 7 -42.60 36.11 -29.97
C VAL A 7 -42.51 34.77 -30.71
N VAL A 8 -41.56 34.62 -31.63
CA VAL A 8 -41.26 33.32 -32.25
C VAL A 8 -40.01 32.75 -31.60
N LEU A 9 -40.30 31.90 -30.62
CA LEU A 9 -39.68 30.60 -30.36
C LEU A 9 -38.14 30.55 -30.30
N SER A 10 -37.64 30.63 -29.07
CA SER A 10 -36.36 30.10 -28.63
C SER A 10 -36.23 28.62 -29.02
N ILE A 11 -35.38 28.32 -30.01
CA ILE A 11 -34.71 27.02 -30.10
C ILE A 11 -33.36 27.22 -29.42
N MET A 12 -33.44 27.28 -28.10
CA MET A 12 -32.30 27.16 -27.20
C MET A 12 -31.75 25.75 -27.40
N CYS A 13 -30.51 25.64 -27.87
CA CYS A 13 -29.73 24.40 -27.90
C CYS A 13 -29.65 23.81 -26.48
N SER A 14 -30.69 23.09 -26.08
CA SER A 14 -30.81 22.45 -24.77
C SER A 14 -30.76 20.94 -24.92
N VAL A 15 -29.75 20.41 -25.61
CA VAL A 15 -29.44 18.97 -25.59
C VAL A 15 -27.94 18.72 -25.62
N ILE A 16 -27.19 19.36 -24.73
CA ILE A 16 -25.90 18.80 -24.26
C ILE A 16 -25.83 19.03 -22.75
N SER A 17 -26.72 18.39 -22.00
CA SER A 17 -26.65 18.35 -20.54
C SER A 17 -27.26 17.03 -20.10
N GLY A 18 -26.40 16.02 -19.99
CA GLY A 18 -26.78 14.66 -19.63
C GLY A 18 -25.55 13.79 -19.40
N THR A 19 -24.83 14.09 -18.31
CA THR A 19 -23.97 13.17 -17.55
C THR A 19 -22.87 12.40 -18.29
N ALA A 20 -21.77 13.06 -18.65
CA ALA A 20 -20.50 12.39 -18.99
C ALA A 20 -19.50 12.37 -17.80
N TRP A 21 -19.98 12.53 -16.55
CA TRP A 21 -19.12 12.66 -15.37
C TRP A 21 -19.58 11.74 -14.24
N ALA A 22 -19.64 10.46 -14.54
CA ALA A 22 -19.51 9.39 -13.57
C ALA A 22 -19.18 8.11 -14.35
N GLN A 23 -18.07 8.09 -15.08
CA GLN A 23 -17.37 6.82 -15.17
C GLN A 23 -17.00 6.51 -13.72
N THR A 24 -17.71 5.56 -13.09
CA THR A 24 -17.14 4.83 -11.98
C THR A 24 -15.81 4.32 -12.52
N ALA A 25 -14.71 4.95 -12.11
CA ALA A 25 -13.39 4.42 -12.40
C ALA A 25 -13.42 3.01 -11.81
N MET A 26 -13.55 2.00 -12.67
CA MET A 26 -13.49 0.63 -12.23
C MET A 26 -12.09 0.48 -11.65
N VAL A 27 -12.01 0.26 -10.33
CA VAL A 27 -10.74 0.00 -9.68
C VAL A 27 -10.18 -1.28 -10.32
N PRO A 28 -8.93 -1.26 -10.84
CA PRO A 28 -8.30 -2.46 -11.36
C PRO A 28 -8.42 -3.61 -10.35
N GLN A 29 -8.61 -4.85 -10.79
CA GLN A 29 -8.68 -5.99 -9.88
C GLN A 29 -7.45 -6.89 -10.02
N ASP A 30 -7.04 -7.54 -8.93
CA ASP A 30 -6.02 -8.59 -8.99
C ASP A 30 -6.60 -9.88 -9.62
N PRO A 31 -5.76 -10.87 -9.95
CA PRO A 31 -6.22 -12.18 -10.45
C PRO A 31 -7.15 -12.94 -9.47
N ALA A 32 -7.23 -12.53 -8.20
CA ALA A 32 -8.13 -13.08 -7.18
C ALA A 32 -9.39 -12.21 -6.98
N ASN A 33 -9.66 -11.25 -7.87
CA ASN A 33 -10.82 -10.35 -7.88
C ASN A 33 -10.87 -9.33 -6.71
N ASN A 34 -9.74 -9.05 -6.07
CA ASN A 34 -9.63 -7.97 -5.07
C ASN A 34 -9.47 -6.62 -5.77
N ALA A 35 -10.06 -5.57 -5.22
CA ALA A 35 -9.85 -4.21 -5.70
C ALA A 35 -8.39 -3.78 -5.46
N LEU A 36 -7.66 -3.55 -6.55
CA LEU A 36 -6.32 -2.98 -6.59
C LEU A 36 -6.39 -1.54 -7.12
N ASP A 37 -6.53 -0.58 -6.22
CA ASP A 37 -6.23 0.80 -6.58
C ASP A 37 -4.73 1.03 -6.38
N PRO A 38 -3.92 1.20 -7.45
CA PRO A 38 -2.49 1.40 -7.32
C PRO A 38 -2.13 2.76 -6.68
N GLN A 39 -3.10 3.67 -6.54
CA GLN A 39 -2.92 4.95 -5.85
C GLN A 39 -3.47 4.93 -4.41
N SER A 40 -4.04 3.81 -3.97
CA SER A 40 -4.59 3.65 -2.62
C SER A 40 -3.50 3.52 -1.56
N PRO A 41 -3.74 3.96 -0.31
CA PRO A 41 -2.84 3.68 0.81
C PRO A 41 -2.66 2.18 1.11
N PHE A 42 -3.49 1.30 0.52
CA PHE A 42 -3.35 -0.16 0.62
C PHE A 42 -2.53 -0.77 -0.53
N ALA A 43 -2.08 0.04 -1.49
CA ALA A 43 -1.27 -0.44 -2.60
C ALA A 43 0.08 -0.97 -2.09
N THR A 44 0.58 -2.04 -2.72
CA THR A 44 1.92 -2.57 -2.44
C THR A 44 2.98 -1.53 -2.79
N LEU A 45 3.71 -1.06 -1.77
CA LEU A 45 4.89 -0.23 -1.94
C LEU A 45 6.14 -1.12 -1.97
N TYR A 46 6.85 -1.13 -3.10
CA TYR A 46 8.10 -1.88 -3.27
C TYR A 46 9.28 -0.92 -3.45
N LEU A 47 10.28 -1.01 -2.56
CA LEU A 47 11.46 -0.14 -2.53
C LEU A 47 12.75 -0.99 -2.68
N PRO A 48 13.11 -1.41 -3.90
CA PRO A 48 14.20 -2.36 -4.15
C PRO A 48 15.58 -1.85 -3.72
N GLN A 49 15.78 -0.53 -3.64
CA GLN A 49 17.02 0.08 -3.17
C GLN A 49 17.39 -0.29 -1.73
N ASN A 50 16.42 -0.78 -0.94
CA ASN A 50 16.63 -1.22 0.44
C ASN A 50 16.75 -2.75 0.57
N ALA A 51 16.75 -3.50 -0.54
CA ALA A 51 16.92 -4.95 -0.50
C ALA A 51 18.33 -5.31 0.00
N PRO A 52 18.50 -6.42 0.75
CA PRO A 52 19.82 -6.86 1.18
C PRO A 52 20.70 -7.19 -0.03
N ALA A 53 21.95 -6.72 0.02
CA ALA A 53 22.98 -7.19 -0.92
C ALA A 53 23.21 -8.70 -0.73
N PRO A 54 23.81 -9.41 -1.72
CA PRO A 54 24.05 -10.85 -1.61
C PRO A 54 24.74 -11.29 -0.32
N ASP A 55 25.74 -10.53 0.14
CA ASP A 55 26.49 -10.84 1.37
C ASP A 55 25.69 -10.53 2.66
N ASP A 56 24.62 -9.75 2.56
CA ASP A 56 23.73 -9.38 3.67
C ASP A 56 22.51 -10.31 3.79
N GLN A 57 22.39 -11.32 2.93
CA GLN A 57 21.33 -12.34 3.02
C GLN A 57 21.65 -13.32 4.16
N VAL A 58 21.27 -12.94 5.37
CA VAL A 58 21.51 -13.70 6.61
C VAL A 58 20.21 -14.17 7.26
N GLY A 59 20.28 -15.27 8.04
CA GLY A 59 19.14 -15.85 8.75
C GLY A 59 18.82 -17.27 8.26
N PRO A 60 17.73 -17.88 8.76
CA PRO A 60 17.25 -19.15 8.22
C PRO A 60 16.77 -18.98 6.78
N SER A 61 16.93 -20.00 5.94
CA SER A 61 16.45 -19.98 4.55
C SER A 61 14.93 -20.13 4.42
N GLU A 62 14.26 -20.56 5.49
CA GLU A 62 12.82 -20.78 5.53
C GLU A 62 12.24 -20.55 6.93
N TRP A 63 10.95 -20.23 6.98
CA TRP A 63 10.18 -20.08 8.22
C TRP A 63 8.86 -20.82 8.06
N THR A 64 8.72 -21.98 8.72
CA THR A 64 7.65 -22.94 8.41
C THR A 64 6.50 -22.94 9.43
N HIS A 65 6.70 -22.36 10.60
CA HIS A 65 5.72 -22.35 11.69
C HIS A 65 5.65 -20.98 12.36
N ALA A 66 4.50 -20.65 12.95
CA ALA A 66 4.47 -19.58 13.94
C ALA A 66 5.58 -19.84 14.99
N TYR A 67 6.30 -18.79 15.38
CA TYR A 67 7.42 -18.89 16.33
C TYR A 67 8.64 -19.72 15.85
N GLY A 68 8.77 -19.94 14.53
CA GLY A 68 9.97 -20.45 13.87
C GLY A 68 9.97 -21.97 13.63
N ASN A 69 9.53 -22.76 14.62
CA ASN A 69 9.48 -24.23 14.53
C ASN A 69 8.37 -24.81 15.43
N PRO A 70 8.05 -26.12 15.35
CA PRO A 70 7.02 -26.75 16.18
C PRO A 70 7.26 -26.65 17.69
N GLN A 71 8.49 -26.37 18.13
CA GLN A 71 8.85 -26.20 19.54
C GLN A 71 8.69 -24.75 20.03
N HIS A 72 8.24 -23.84 19.16
CA HIS A 72 8.11 -22.40 19.43
C HIS A 72 9.43 -21.74 19.89
N ASN A 73 10.55 -22.13 19.28
CA ASN A 73 11.88 -21.61 19.63
C ASN A 73 12.60 -20.99 18.42
N ALA A 74 12.47 -19.67 18.24
CA ALA A 74 13.12 -18.90 17.17
C ALA A 74 14.59 -18.53 17.47
N GLY A 75 15.39 -19.50 17.93
CA GLY A 75 16.82 -19.31 18.20
C GLY A 75 17.71 -19.83 17.07
N PHE A 76 18.30 -18.94 16.27
CA PHE A 76 19.13 -19.29 15.12
C PHE A 76 20.60 -18.89 15.35
N ARG A 77 21.52 -19.87 15.24
CA ARG A 77 22.96 -19.60 15.31
C ARG A 77 23.44 -19.03 13.99
N VAL A 78 24.38 -18.09 14.07
CA VAL A 78 25.09 -17.55 12.90
C VAL A 78 26.53 -18.08 12.85
N PRO A 79 27.09 -18.37 11.67
CA PRO A 79 28.48 -18.81 11.55
C PRO A 79 29.45 -17.67 11.90
N ALA A 80 30.68 -18.03 12.29
CA ALA A 80 31.72 -17.03 12.60
C ALA A 80 32.12 -16.18 11.38
N SER A 81 31.92 -16.70 10.16
CA SER A 81 32.13 -15.99 8.89
C SER A 81 30.98 -15.06 8.50
N ALA A 82 29.88 -15.03 9.25
CA ALA A 82 28.76 -14.14 8.95
C ALA A 82 29.20 -12.66 9.00
N PRO A 83 28.49 -11.75 8.29
CA PRO A 83 28.74 -10.32 8.36
C PRO A 83 28.86 -9.82 9.80
N ALA A 84 29.78 -8.89 10.04
CA ALA A 84 30.04 -8.38 11.39
C ALA A 84 28.77 -7.82 12.05
N TRP A 85 27.95 -7.09 11.28
CA TRP A 85 26.72 -6.47 11.78
C TRP A 85 25.71 -7.49 12.34
N VAL A 86 25.62 -8.70 11.79
CA VAL A 86 24.69 -9.72 12.32
C VAL A 86 25.24 -10.39 13.58
N ARG A 87 26.57 -10.49 13.69
CA ARG A 87 27.24 -11.07 14.87
C ARG A 87 27.32 -10.09 16.05
N GLU A 88 27.59 -8.83 15.76
CA GLU A 88 27.80 -7.77 16.75
C GLU A 88 26.48 -7.08 17.13
N GLY A 89 25.47 -7.22 16.27
CA GLY A 89 24.15 -6.65 16.46
C GLY A 89 24.00 -5.29 15.77
N VAL A 90 22.76 -4.98 15.42
CA VAL A 90 22.34 -3.70 14.87
C VAL A 90 21.25 -3.11 15.75
N ARG A 91 21.15 -1.78 15.75
CA ARG A 91 20.09 -1.06 16.47
C ARG A 91 19.30 -0.19 15.50
N TRP A 92 18.01 -0.47 15.41
CA TRP A 92 17.06 0.27 14.59
C TRP A 92 15.67 0.23 15.24
N ASN A 93 14.76 1.07 14.74
CA ASN A 93 13.36 1.10 15.14
C ASN A 93 12.52 1.46 13.89
N PHE A 94 11.55 0.62 13.53
CA PHE A 94 10.70 0.79 12.35
C PHE A 94 9.23 1.00 12.78
N PRO A 95 8.67 2.21 12.63
CA PRO A 95 7.27 2.46 12.95
C PRO A 95 6.34 1.94 11.84
N GLU A 96 5.49 0.98 12.17
CA GLU A 96 4.44 0.50 11.27
C GLU A 96 3.29 1.52 11.14
N ALA A 97 2.28 1.22 10.31
CA ALA A 97 1.20 2.15 9.96
C ALA A 97 0.39 2.69 11.16
N ARG A 98 0.36 1.97 12.28
CA ARG A 98 -0.33 2.34 13.53
C ARG A 98 0.61 2.35 14.73
N ALA A 99 1.88 2.68 14.51
CA ALA A 99 2.86 2.75 15.57
C ALA A 99 2.37 3.62 16.74
N TRP A 100 2.45 3.07 17.94
CA TRP A 100 2.15 3.76 19.18
C TRP A 100 3.45 3.99 19.97
N PRO A 101 3.60 5.09 20.72
CA PRO A 101 4.79 5.33 21.53
C PRO A 101 5.00 4.23 22.59
N LEU A 102 6.18 3.59 22.59
CA LEU A 102 6.52 2.53 23.56
C LEU A 102 6.51 2.98 25.03
N ARG A 103 6.51 4.29 25.30
CA ARG A 103 6.47 4.87 26.65
C ARG A 103 5.06 5.20 27.13
N ASP A 104 4.07 5.10 26.25
CA ASP A 104 2.70 5.40 26.61
C ASP A 104 2.03 4.13 27.15
N SER A 105 1.45 4.25 28.34
CA SER A 105 0.77 3.16 29.05
C SER A 105 -0.68 2.97 28.63
N HIS A 106 -1.21 3.83 27.75
CA HIS A 106 -2.60 3.79 27.28
C HIS A 106 -2.64 3.68 25.74
N PRO A 107 -2.40 2.46 25.20
CA PRO A 107 -2.44 2.20 23.77
C PRO A 107 -3.83 2.31 23.13
#